data_AF-A0A9E1P355-F1
#
_entry.id   AF-A0A9E1P355-F1
#
_cell.length_a   1.000
_cell.length_b   1.000
_cell.length_c   1.000
_cell.angle_alpha   90.00
_cell.angle_beta   90.00
_cell.angle_gamma   90.00
#
_symmetry.space_group_name_H-M   'P 1'
#
loop_
_entity.id
_entity.type
_entity.pdbx_description
1 polymer ?
#
loop_
_entity_poly.entity_id
_entity_poly.type
_entity_poly.pdbx_seq_one_letter_code
_entity_poly.pdbx_strand_id
1 'polypeptide(L)' 'ENPSCRWSRYDCLALPEEERPASCSDPELPTMIRERAWTSPIWYQPHGGI' A
#
# COMPACT_ATOMS: atom_id res chain seq x y z
N GLU A 1 12.28 6.38 2.98
CA GLU A 1 11.27 5.31 2.92
C GLU A 1 11.79 4.20 2.01
N ASN A 2 11.58 2.92 2.36
CA ASN A 2 11.98 1.76 1.55
C ASN A 2 10.72 1.10 0.96
N PRO A 3 10.54 1.02 -0.37
CA PRO A 3 9.39 0.37 -0.98
C PRO A 3 9.29 -1.11 -0.56
N SER A 4 8.07 -1.60 -0.32
CA SER A 4 7.79 -2.98 0.05
C SER A 4 6.95 -3.68 -1.03
N CYS A 5 6.94 -5.02 -1.07
CA CYS A 5 6.04 -5.73 -1.98
C CYS A 5 4.59 -5.47 -1.59
N ARG A 6 3.71 -5.34 -2.60
CA ARG A 6 2.26 -5.28 -2.38
C ARG A 6 1.75 -6.60 -1.81
N TRP A 7 0.72 -6.56 -0.98
CA TRP A 7 0.05 -7.77 -0.45
C TRP A 7 -0.29 -8.78 -1.55
N SER A 8 -0.88 -8.33 -2.67
CA SER A 8 -1.27 -9.24 -3.76
C SER A 8 -0.06 -9.88 -4.45
N ARG A 9 1.12 -9.24 -4.37
CA ARG A 9 2.36 -9.84 -4.91
C ARG A 9 2.80 -11.02 -4.04
N TYR A 10 2.63 -10.93 -2.73
CA TYR A 10 2.88 -12.06 -1.84
C TYR A 10 1.94 -13.23 -2.12
N ASP A 11 0.64 -12.95 -2.31
CA ASP A 11 -0.34 -14.00 -2.64
C ASP A 11 0.03 -14.72 -3.94
N CYS A 12 0.42 -13.98 -4.98
CA CYS A 12 0.89 -14.58 -6.24
C CYS A 12 2.12 -15.48 -6.05
N LEU A 13 3.06 -15.07 -5.19
CA LEU A 13 4.30 -15.83 -4.95
C LEU A 13 4.07 -17.09 -4.12
N ALA A 14 3.00 -17.13 -3.32
CA ALA A 14 2.62 -18.31 -2.54
C ALA A 14 2.02 -19.43 -3.40
N LEU A 15 1.53 -19.11 -4.61
CA LEU A 15 0.93 -20.07 -5.54
C LEU A 15 1.95 -20.63 -6.55
N PRO A 16 1.81 -21.91 -6.94
CA PRO A 16 2.45 -22.46 -8.14
C PRO A 16 2.13 -21.63 -9.38
N GLU A 17 3.03 -21.61 -10.36
CA GLU A 17 2.88 -20.76 -11.54
C GLU A 17 1.63 -21.11 -12.36
N GLU A 18 1.23 -22.39 -12.41
CA GLU A 18 0.04 -22.83 -13.13
C GLU A 18 -1.28 -22.39 -12.46
N GLU A 19 -1.25 -22.08 -11.16
CA GLU A 19 -2.42 -21.72 -10.36
C GLU A 19 -2.57 -20.20 -10.17
N ARG A 20 -1.61 -19.41 -10.66
CA ARG A 20 -1.65 -17.96 -10.53
C ARG A 20 -2.78 -17.37 -11.38
N PRO A 21 -3.64 -16.50 -10.80
CA PRO A 21 -4.64 -15.79 -11.58
C PRO A 21 -3.98 -14.81 -12.57
N ALA A 22 -4.69 -14.46 -13.64
CA ALA A 22 -4.19 -13.55 -14.69
C ALA A 22 -3.71 -12.19 -14.13
N SER A 23 -4.30 -11.73 -13.02
CA SER A 23 -3.89 -10.52 -12.31
C SER A 23 -2.45 -10.54 -11.79
N CYS A 24 -1.84 -11.71 -11.60
CA CYS A 24 -0.43 -11.81 -11.16
C CYS A 24 0.56 -11.34 -12.23
N SER A 25 0.15 -11.32 -13.50
CA SER A 25 0.95 -10.92 -14.66
C SER A 25 0.41 -9.65 -15.33
N ASP A 26 -0.57 -8.99 -14.71
CA ASP A 26 -1.18 -7.76 -15.19
C ASP A 26 -0.21 -6.59 -15.02
N PRO A 27 0.24 -5.94 -16.12
CA PRO A 27 1.19 -4.82 -16.04
C PRO A 27 0.60 -3.57 -15.38
N GLU A 28 -0.74 -3.44 -15.33
CA GLU A 28 -1.41 -2.30 -14.68
C GLU A 28 -1.40 -2.43 -13.15
N LEU A 29 -1.08 -3.61 -12.61
CA LEU A 29 -1.00 -3.85 -11.17
C LEU A 29 0.44 -3.73 -10.66
N PRO A 30 0.79 -2.67 -9.92
CA PRO A 30 2.13 -2.52 -9.38
C PRO A 30 2.44 -3.58 -8.32
N THR A 31 3.64 -4.15 -8.41
CA THR A 31 4.13 -5.21 -7.51
C THR A 31 4.71 -4.68 -6.21
N MET A 32 5.07 -3.39 -6.17
CA MET A 32 5.59 -2.70 -5.00
C MET A 32 4.65 -1.57 -4.59
N ILE A 33 4.59 -1.31 -3.29
CA ILE A 33 3.89 -0.18 -2.72
C ILE A 33 4.86 0.70 -1.93
N ARG A 34 4.43 1.94 -1.74
CA ARG A 34 5.09 2.90 -0.88
C ARG A 34 4.09 3.36 0.17
N GLU A 35 4.42 3.14 1.43
CA GLU A 35 3.52 3.35 2.57
C GLU A 35 3.50 4.83 2.95
N ARG A 36 2.30 5.42 2.90
CA ARG A 36 2.12 6.79 3.32
C ARG A 36 1.60 6.81 4.75
N ALA A 37 2.40 7.36 5.64
CA ALA A 37 1.91 7.74 6.96
C ALA A 37 0.76 8.74 6.77
N TRP A 38 -0.44 8.35 7.20
CA TRP A 38 -1.53 9.28 7.36
C TRP A 38 -1.30 10.07 8.64
N THR A 39 -1.07 11.38 8.50
CA THR A 39 -1.12 12.28 9.64
C THR A 39 -2.55 12.81 9.76
N SER A 40 -3.21 12.57 10.89
CA SER A 40 -4.48 13.21 11.17
C SER A 40 -4.25 14.72 11.31
N PRO A 41 -5.09 15.57 10.69
CA PRO A 41 -5.01 17.00 10.93
C PRO A 41 -5.28 17.28 12.42
N ILE A 42 -4.43 18.10 13.03
CA ILE A 42 -4.72 18.65 14.36
C ILE A 42 -5.73 19.78 14.15
N TRP A 43 -6.99 19.55 14.53
CA TRP A 43 -7.98 20.60 14.62
C TRP A 43 -7.71 21.42 15.88
N TYR A 44 -6.83 22.42 15.77
CA TYR A 44 -6.51 23.33 16.88
C TYR A 44 -7.31 24.62 16.77
N GLN A 45 -8.07 24.94 17.81
CA GLN A 45 -8.68 26.25 18.00
C GLN A 45 -8.03 26.89 19.23
N PRO A 46 -7.14 27.89 19.08
CA PRO A 46 -6.66 28.63 20.23
C PRO A 46 -7.85 29.41 20.81
N HIS A 47 -8.27 29.07 22.02
CA HIS A 47 -9.13 29.97 22.79
C HIS A 47 -8.30 31.22 23.10
N GLY A 48 -8.79 32.36 22.57
CA GLY A 48 -8.10 33.64 22.60
C GLY A 48 -7.51 33.97 23.96
N GLY A 49 -6.25 34.41 23.93
CA GLY A 49 -5.57 34.99 25.08
C GLY A 49 -6.40 36.11 25.69
N ILE A 50 -6.45 36.09 27.02
CA ILE A 50 -6.72 37.25 27.85
C ILE A 50 -5.38 37.93 28.18
#